data_AF-A0A673GHI7-F1
#
_entry.id   AF-A0A673GHI7-F1
#
_cell.length_a   1.000
_cell.length_b   1.000
_cell.length_c   1.000
_cell.angle_alpha   90.00
_cell.angle_beta   90.00
_cell.angle_gamma   90.00
#
_symmetry.space_group_name_H-M   'P 1'
#
loop_
_entity.id
_entity.type
_entity.pdbx_description
1 polymer ?
#
loop_
_entity_poly.entity_id
_entity_poly.type
_entity_poly.pdbx_seq_one_letter_code
_entity_poly.pdbx_strand_id
1 'polypeptide(L)'
;MPLVERTIEPKHLCRGALPDGVTNELECVTNSTLAAIIKQLGGLSRHAEDIFGELFNEANIFYMRMNRLQERVDLLAVKVTQLDSTVEEVSLQDINMRKAFKSSTIQDQQVVSRNSIPNPVMEMYQRCDKPPPLNILTPYRSVHASATTFTKTNLTCLSPQEQKHTEDPTREVKKVRKARNRRQEWNMMAYDKEFRPDTRLTPSPYHGMSSEGSLSPDR
;
A
#
# COMPACT_ATOMS: atom_id res chain seq x y z
N MET A 1 5.07 13.35 5.51
CA MET A 1 5.74 14.09 6.59
C MET A 1 7.23 13.90 6.38
N PRO A 2 8.04 14.92 6.05
CA PRO A 2 9.47 14.72 5.87
C PRO A 2 10.09 14.55 7.26
N LEU A 3 10.60 13.35 7.54
CA LEU A 3 11.44 13.13 8.71
C LEU A 3 12.72 13.94 8.48
N VAL A 4 13.15 14.75 9.44
CA VAL A 4 14.45 15.43 9.34
C VAL A 4 15.51 14.36 9.57
N GLU A 5 16.12 13.87 8.50
CA GLU A 5 16.91 12.63 8.50
C GLU A 5 18.28 12.76 9.16
N ARG A 6 18.86 13.97 9.22
CA ARG A 6 20.29 14.15 9.51
C ARG A 6 20.50 15.34 10.43
N THR A 7 20.66 15.07 11.74
CA THR A 7 20.94 16.10 12.76
C THR A 7 22.45 16.27 12.94
N ILE A 8 22.91 17.51 13.02
CA ILE A 8 24.31 17.85 13.32
C ILE A 8 24.42 18.21 14.81
N GLU A 9 25.40 17.63 15.50
CA GLU A 9 25.70 17.87 16.91
C GLU A 9 27.12 18.42 17.08
N PRO A 10 27.37 19.28 18.08
CA PRO A 10 26.42 19.83 19.07
C PRO A 10 25.58 21.00 18.51
N LYS A 11 24.32 21.15 18.96
CA LYS A 11 23.44 22.25 18.51
C LYS A 11 23.79 23.62 19.11
N HIS A 12 24.42 23.61 20.29
CA HIS A 12 24.81 24.82 21.00
C HIS A 12 26.32 24.84 21.18
N LEU A 13 26.98 25.87 20.67
CA LEU A 13 28.43 25.94 20.62
C LEU A 13 29.03 26.59 21.89
N CYS A 14 28.33 27.56 22.49
CA CYS A 14 28.88 28.40 23.56
C CYS A 14 28.01 28.42 24.84
N ARG A 15 27.11 27.44 25.04
CA ARG A 15 26.16 27.43 26.17
C ARG A 15 26.60 26.59 27.38
N GLY A 16 27.80 26.01 27.36
CA GLY A 16 28.32 25.18 28.44
C GLY A 16 28.87 26.02 29.60
N ALA A 17 28.75 25.53 30.82
CA ALA A 17 29.47 26.09 31.97
C ALA A 17 30.98 25.87 31.78
N LEU A 18 31.78 26.86 32.18
CA LEU A 18 33.23 26.73 32.20
C LEU A 18 33.68 25.91 33.42
N PRO A 19 34.79 25.16 33.31
CA PRO A 19 35.35 24.47 34.46
C PRO A 19 35.93 25.46 35.49
N ASP A 20 35.89 25.09 36.76
CA ASP A 20 36.40 25.92 37.85
C ASP A 20 37.93 26.12 37.75
N GLY A 21 38.40 27.34 38.00
CA GLY A 21 39.84 27.66 38.04
C GLY A 21 40.47 28.02 36.68
N VAL A 22 39.67 28.32 35.66
CA VAL A 22 40.17 28.80 34.36
C VAL A 22 40.74 30.23 34.49
N THR A 23 41.97 30.43 34.04
CA THR A 23 42.66 31.73 34.09
C THR A 23 42.21 32.69 33.00
N ASN A 24 41.86 32.18 31.81
CA ASN A 24 41.39 32.98 30.67
C ASN A 24 40.08 32.39 30.11
N GLU A 25 38.96 32.86 30.65
CA GLU A 25 37.63 32.36 30.31
C GLU A 25 37.28 32.56 28.84
N LEU A 26 37.65 33.72 28.26
CA LEU A 26 37.35 34.03 26.86
C LEU A 26 38.06 33.06 25.91
N GLU A 27 39.35 32.84 26.13
CA GLU A 27 40.12 31.87 25.35
C GLU A 27 39.53 30.45 25.47
N CYS A 28 39.14 30.03 26.69
CA CYS A 28 38.51 28.74 26.92
C CYS A 28 37.19 28.57 26.16
N VAL A 29 36.31 29.59 26.19
CA VAL A 29 35.06 29.58 25.42
C VAL A 29 35.35 29.53 23.92
N THR A 30 36.30 30.33 23.41
CA THR A 30 36.61 30.34 21.98
C THR A 30 37.17 29.01 21.50
N ASN A 31 38.10 28.39 22.23
CA ASN A 31 38.64 27.07 21.88
C ASN A 31 37.56 25.98 21.94
N SER A 32 36.71 26.00 22.97
CA SER A 32 35.59 25.05 23.07
C SER A 32 34.60 25.21 21.91
N THR A 33 34.32 26.45 21.51
CA THR A 33 33.46 26.80 20.38
C THR A 33 34.08 26.29 19.06
N LEU A 34 35.37 26.53 18.83
CA LEU A 34 36.08 26.05 17.65
C LEU A 34 36.08 24.52 17.57
N ALA A 35 36.36 23.83 18.69
CA ALA A 35 36.30 22.37 18.75
C ALA A 35 34.88 21.85 18.44
N ALA A 36 33.84 22.53 18.93
CA ALA A 36 32.45 22.20 18.64
C ALA A 36 32.10 22.42 17.15
N ILE A 37 32.59 23.50 16.52
CA ILE A 37 32.44 23.75 15.08
C ILE A 37 33.11 22.65 14.26
N ILE A 38 34.33 22.24 14.63
CA ILE A 38 35.04 21.15 13.95
C ILE A 38 34.23 19.84 14.02
N LYS A 39 33.61 19.54 15.18
CA LYS A 39 32.69 18.40 15.31
C LYS A 39 31.47 18.52 14.41
N GLN A 40 30.86 19.71 14.32
CA GLN A 40 29.74 19.95 13.40
C GLN A 40 30.13 19.71 11.94
N LEU A 41 31.31 20.20 11.52
CA LEU A 41 31.83 19.98 10.17
C LEU A 41 32.08 18.49 9.90
N GLY A 42 32.60 17.74 10.87
CA GLY A 42 32.74 16.29 10.75
C GLY A 42 31.39 15.58 10.56
N GLY A 43 30.37 15.98 11.33
CA GLY A 43 29.00 15.47 11.16
C GLY A 43 28.39 15.83 9.81
N LEU A 44 28.61 17.05 9.33
CA LEU A 44 28.17 17.50 8.01
C LEU A 44 28.82 16.69 6.88
N SER A 45 30.14 16.46 6.96
CA SER A 45 30.86 15.66 5.96
C SER A 45 30.35 14.23 5.89
N ARG A 46 30.09 13.59 7.03
CA ARG A 46 29.49 12.25 7.07
C ARG A 46 28.11 12.23 6.42
N HIS A 47 27.26 13.20 6.74
CA HIS A 47 25.93 13.31 6.14
C HIS A 47 25.99 13.53 4.63
N ALA A 48 26.95 14.31 4.14
CA ALA A 48 27.18 14.50 2.72
C ALA A 48 27.63 13.19 2.03
N GLU A 49 28.56 12.46 2.64
CA GLU A 49 29.01 11.15 2.17
C GLU A 49 27.83 10.16 2.02
N ASP A 50 26.96 10.08 3.03
CA ASP A 50 25.79 9.21 2.98
C ASP A 50 24.85 9.58 1.82
N ILE A 51 24.54 10.87 1.62
CA ILE A 51 23.66 11.34 0.54
C ILE A 51 24.27 11.03 -0.83
N PHE A 52 25.55 11.37 -1.03
CA PHE A 52 26.21 11.13 -2.31
C PHE A 52 26.41 9.63 -2.57
N GLY A 53 26.63 8.82 -1.53
CA GLY A 53 26.70 7.37 -1.63
C GLY A 53 25.37 6.75 -2.07
N GLU A 54 24.25 7.17 -1.49
CA GLU A 54 22.91 6.73 -1.90
C GLU A 54 22.62 7.10 -3.37
N LEU A 55 22.89 8.35 -3.76
CA LEU A 55 22.72 8.81 -5.14
C LEU A 55 23.61 8.04 -6.12
N PHE A 56 24.87 7.81 -5.74
CA PHE A 56 25.81 7.06 -6.57
C PHE A 56 25.34 5.62 -6.79
N ASN A 57 24.88 4.95 -5.74
CA ASN A 57 24.39 3.57 -5.84
C ASN A 57 23.18 3.47 -6.77
N GLU A 58 22.21 4.38 -6.64
CA GLU A 58 21.03 4.40 -7.50
C GLU A 58 21.41 4.71 -8.96
N ALA A 59 22.29 5.68 -9.18
CA ALA A 59 22.80 6.01 -10.51
C ALA A 59 23.56 4.83 -11.14
N ASN A 60 24.28 4.05 -10.35
CA ASN A 60 25.01 2.88 -10.82
C ASN A 60 24.04 1.72 -11.18
N ILE A 61 22.99 1.50 -10.38
CA ILE A 61 21.92 0.56 -10.72
C ILE A 61 21.25 0.97 -12.04
N PHE A 62 20.95 2.25 -12.21
CA PHE A 62 20.40 2.79 -13.45
C PHE A 62 21.35 2.58 -14.64
N TYR A 63 22.63 2.90 -14.48
CA TYR A 63 23.66 2.72 -15.49
C TYR A 63 23.76 1.26 -15.97
N MET A 64 23.80 0.30 -15.05
CA MET A 64 23.85 -1.12 -15.39
C MET A 64 22.59 -1.59 -16.15
N ARG A 65 21.41 -1.07 -15.78
CA ARG A 65 20.17 -1.35 -16.51
C ARG A 65 20.18 -0.72 -17.91
N MET A 66 20.70 0.49 -18.03
CA MET A 66 20.83 1.21 -19.30
C MET A 66 21.74 0.46 -20.28
N ASN A 67 22.91 -0.01 -19.83
CA ASN A 67 23.82 -0.76 -20.68
C ASN A 67 23.19 -2.05 -21.22
N ARG A 68 22.51 -2.82 -20.36
CA ARG A 68 21.78 -4.03 -20.78
C ARG A 68 20.64 -3.71 -21.75
N LEU A 69 19.99 -2.56 -21.57
CA LEU A 69 18.95 -2.12 -22.49
C LEU A 69 19.55 -1.70 -23.83
N GLN A 70 20.66 -0.97 -23.82
CA GLN A 70 21.37 -0.52 -25.01
C GLN A 70 21.77 -1.70 -25.90
N GLU A 71 22.42 -2.73 -25.32
CA GLU A 71 22.78 -3.95 -26.06
C GLU A 71 21.56 -4.60 -26.72
N ARG A 72 20.42 -4.64 -26.03
CA ARG A 72 19.18 -5.20 -26.59
C ARG A 72 18.59 -4.32 -27.70
N VAL A 73 18.69 -3.00 -27.58
CA VAL A 73 18.26 -2.05 -28.60
C VAL A 73 19.12 -2.19 -29.85
N ASP A 74 20.43 -2.29 -29.70
CA ASP A 74 21.37 -2.44 -30.83
C ASP A 74 21.11 -3.76 -31.59
N LEU A 75 20.96 -4.87 -30.86
CA LEU A 75 20.60 -6.16 -31.45
C LEU A 75 19.23 -6.14 -32.14
N LEU A 76 18.25 -5.46 -31.53
CA LEU A 76 16.92 -5.34 -32.11
C LEU A 76 16.95 -4.49 -33.38
N ALA A 77 17.73 -3.40 -33.40
CA ALA A 77 17.89 -2.54 -34.58
C ALA A 77 18.44 -3.33 -35.77
N VAL A 78 19.47 -4.16 -35.55
CA VAL A 78 20.02 -5.04 -36.59
C VAL A 78 18.97 -6.06 -37.07
N LYS A 79 18.22 -6.68 -36.16
CA LYS A 79 17.18 -7.65 -36.55
C LYS A 79 16.07 -6.98 -37.36
N VAL A 80 15.62 -5.80 -36.96
CA VAL A 80 14.54 -5.07 -37.63
C VAL A 80 14.96 -4.60 -39.03
N THR A 81 16.21 -4.16 -39.22
CA THR A 81 16.69 -3.75 -40.55
C THR A 81 16.90 -4.92 -41.51
N GLN A 82 17.10 -6.13 -40.99
CA GLN A 82 17.25 -7.35 -41.80
C GLN A 82 15.92 -8.06 -42.10
N LEU A 83 14.79 -7.59 -41.56
CA LEU A 83 13.48 -8.20 -41.84
C LEU A 83 13.07 -7.96 -43.30
N ASP A 84 12.76 -9.05 -43.99
CA ASP A 84 12.18 -9.02 -45.34
C ASP A 84 10.72 -9.48 -45.28
N SER A 85 9.81 -8.51 -45.29
CA SER A 85 8.37 -8.75 -45.26
C SER A 85 7.81 -9.51 -46.47
N THR A 86 8.59 -9.65 -47.55
CA THR A 86 8.15 -10.40 -48.74
C THR A 86 8.37 -11.91 -48.60
N VAL A 87 9.24 -12.32 -47.68
CA VAL A 87 9.60 -13.72 -47.41
C VAL A 87 8.98 -14.24 -46.10
N GLU A 88 8.62 -13.35 -45.17
CA GLU A 88 8.11 -13.72 -43.86
C GLU A 88 6.62 -14.15 -43.92
N GLU A 89 6.37 -15.47 -43.95
CA GLU A 89 5.02 -16.04 -43.95
C GLU A 89 4.41 -16.10 -42.54
N VAL A 90 3.14 -15.70 -42.42
CA VAL A 90 2.39 -15.73 -41.15
C VAL A 90 1.65 -17.05 -40.99
N SER A 91 2.07 -17.89 -40.03
CA SER A 91 1.43 -19.18 -39.73
C SER A 91 0.34 -19.07 -38.66
N LEU A 92 -0.91 -19.40 -39.01
CA LEU A 92 -2.03 -19.49 -38.07
C LEU A 92 -1.86 -20.61 -37.03
N GLN A 93 -1.12 -21.67 -37.40
CA GLN A 93 -0.80 -22.77 -36.50
C GLN A 93 0.16 -22.31 -35.38
N ASP A 94 1.13 -21.46 -35.73
CA ASP A 94 2.04 -20.85 -34.76
C ASP A 94 1.32 -19.87 -33.83
N ILE A 95 0.35 -19.12 -34.34
CA ILE A 95 -0.45 -18.18 -33.52
C ILE A 95 -1.28 -18.93 -32.47
N ASN A 96 -1.90 -20.06 -32.84
CA ASN A 96 -2.74 -20.84 -31.92
C ASN A 96 -1.93 -21.68 -30.91
N MET A 97 -0.70 -22.08 -31.25
CA MET A 97 0.14 -22.91 -30.39
C MET A 97 1.10 -22.11 -29.49
N ARG A 98 1.38 -20.84 -29.83
CA ARG A 98 2.21 -19.96 -29.00
C ARG A 98 1.38 -19.25 -27.95
N LYS A 99 1.92 -19.15 -26.74
CA LYS A 99 1.32 -18.29 -25.69
C LYS A 99 1.45 -16.83 -26.11
N ALA A 100 0.40 -16.04 -25.86
CA ALA A 100 0.42 -14.61 -26.09
C ALA A 100 1.52 -13.92 -25.27
N PHE A 101 2.07 -12.83 -25.82
CA PHE A 101 3.00 -11.96 -25.12
C PHE A 101 2.37 -11.44 -23.82
N LYS A 102 3.15 -11.42 -22.74
CA LYS A 102 2.77 -10.81 -21.47
C LYS A 102 3.82 -9.80 -21.05
N SER A 103 3.39 -8.60 -20.75
CA SER A 103 4.21 -7.58 -20.11
C SER A 103 4.40 -7.90 -18.62
N SER A 104 5.42 -7.28 -18.02
CA SER A 104 5.61 -7.32 -16.57
C SER A 104 4.44 -6.63 -15.86
N THR A 105 3.92 -7.25 -14.81
CA THR A 105 2.84 -6.72 -13.95
C THR A 105 3.26 -6.65 -12.48
N ILE A 106 4.57 -6.52 -12.23
CA ILE A 106 5.12 -6.40 -10.88
C ILE A 106 4.59 -5.12 -10.23
N GLN A 107 4.15 -5.21 -8.97
CA GLN A 107 3.69 -4.10 -8.17
C GLN A 107 4.47 -4.07 -6.86
N ASP A 108 5.03 -2.92 -6.52
CA ASP A 108 5.74 -2.74 -5.26
C ASP A 108 4.73 -2.66 -4.11
N GLN A 109 4.93 -3.52 -3.12
CA GLN A 109 4.11 -3.61 -1.92
C GLN A 109 5.00 -3.57 -0.69
N GLN A 110 4.42 -3.25 0.48
CA GLN A 110 5.16 -3.18 1.74
C GLN A 110 6.34 -2.19 1.69
N VAL A 111 6.15 -1.05 1.02
CA VAL A 111 7.18 -0.02 0.79
C VAL A 111 7.68 0.68 2.07
N VAL A 112 7.03 0.44 3.21
CA VAL A 112 7.43 0.96 4.54
C VAL A 112 7.67 -0.22 5.49
N SER A 113 8.54 -1.11 5.08
CA SER A 113 8.96 -2.29 5.84
C SER A 113 10.33 -2.06 6.51
N ARG A 114 10.71 -2.95 7.43
CA ARG A 114 11.95 -2.81 8.23
C ARG A 114 13.23 -2.75 7.38
N ASN A 115 13.24 -3.40 6.22
CA ASN A 115 14.35 -3.40 5.25
C ASN A 115 14.38 -2.14 4.35
N SER A 116 13.28 -1.39 4.28
CA SER A 116 13.21 -0.11 3.54
C SER A 116 13.57 1.11 4.38
N ILE A 117 13.93 0.92 5.66
CA ILE A 117 14.27 2.03 6.56
C ILE A 117 15.62 2.64 6.13
N PRO A 118 15.68 3.96 5.88
CA PRO A 118 16.94 4.63 5.56
C PRO A 118 17.95 4.52 6.71
N ASN A 119 19.23 4.42 6.38
CA ASN A 119 20.32 4.30 7.37
C ASN A 119 20.27 5.40 8.45
N PRO A 120 20.06 6.70 8.13
CA PRO A 120 20.00 7.73 9.18
C PRO A 120 18.83 7.52 10.17
N VAL A 121 17.68 7.05 9.67
CA VAL A 121 16.52 6.74 10.50
C VAL A 121 16.78 5.50 11.35
N MET A 122 17.48 4.50 10.80
CA MET A 122 17.89 3.31 11.54
C MET A 122 18.85 3.67 12.70
N GLU A 123 19.82 4.55 12.47
CA GLU A 123 20.74 5.03 13.52
C GLU A 123 20.00 5.79 14.62
N MET A 124 19.00 6.61 14.25
CA MET A 124 18.14 7.26 15.25
C MET A 124 17.33 6.24 16.04
N TYR A 125 16.72 5.26 15.37
CA TYR A 125 15.95 4.20 16.02
C TYR A 125 16.80 3.38 17.01
N GLN A 126 18.07 3.12 16.68
CA GLN A 126 18.98 2.39 17.56
C GLN A 126 19.40 3.17 18.82
N ARG A 127 19.40 4.50 18.75
CA ARG A 127 19.66 5.39 19.90
C ARG A 127 18.45 5.54 20.83
N CYS A 128 17.25 5.21 20.37
CA CYS A 128 16.05 5.24 21.20
C CYS A 128 16.07 4.15 22.29
N ASP A 129 15.36 4.43 23.39
CA ASP A 129 15.18 3.46 24.46
C ASP A 129 14.49 2.19 23.95
N LYS A 130 15.09 1.05 24.28
CA LYS A 130 14.56 -0.26 23.91
C LYS A 130 13.33 -0.56 24.77
N PRO A 131 12.31 -1.24 24.22
CA PRO A 131 11.18 -1.66 25.02
C PRO A 131 11.65 -2.61 26.13
N PRO A 132 10.97 -2.64 27.29
CA PRO A 132 11.26 -3.61 28.34
C PRO A 132 11.30 -5.04 27.79
N PRO A 133 12.23 -5.90 28.25
CA PRO A 133 12.44 -7.22 27.68
C PRO A 133 11.38 -8.23 28.15
N LEU A 134 10.09 -7.95 27.88
CA LEU A 134 8.95 -8.77 28.29
C LEU A 134 8.98 -10.19 27.69
N ASN A 135 9.82 -10.42 26.68
CA ASN A 135 10.03 -11.75 26.10
C ASN A 135 10.53 -12.78 27.14
N ILE A 136 11.19 -12.35 28.22
CA ILE A 136 11.62 -13.25 29.31
C ILE A 136 10.43 -13.88 30.04
N LEU A 137 9.25 -13.27 29.97
CA LEU A 137 8.03 -13.77 30.59
C LEU A 137 7.25 -14.73 29.69
N THR A 138 7.68 -14.92 28.44
CA THR A 138 7.02 -15.80 27.46
C THR A 138 6.91 -17.26 27.93
N PRO A 139 7.95 -17.87 28.55
CA PRO A 139 7.86 -19.24 29.05
C PRO A 139 6.83 -19.44 30.16
N TYR A 140 6.43 -18.36 30.84
CA TYR A 140 5.49 -18.40 31.96
C TYR A 140 4.04 -18.12 31.55
N ARG A 141 3.77 -17.94 30.24
CA ARG A 141 2.42 -17.71 29.72
C ARG A 141 1.75 -19.02 29.28
N SER A 142 0.47 -19.17 29.62
CA SER A 142 -0.37 -20.31 29.23
C SER A 142 -0.86 -20.25 27.78
N VAL A 143 -0.89 -19.05 27.18
CA VAL A 143 -1.33 -18.82 25.79
C VAL A 143 -0.10 -18.69 24.90
N HIS A 144 -0.08 -19.36 23.75
CA HIS A 144 0.99 -19.31 22.74
C HIS A 144 1.22 -17.91 22.11
N ALA A 145 0.62 -16.87 22.66
CA ALA A 145 0.82 -15.48 22.26
C ALA A 145 2.07 -14.92 22.95
N SER A 146 3.07 -14.57 22.13
CA SER A 146 4.32 -13.98 22.63
C SER A 146 4.04 -12.73 23.47
N ALA A 147 4.75 -12.61 24.60
CA ALA A 147 4.53 -11.53 25.58
C ALA A 147 4.68 -10.12 24.98
N THR A 148 5.40 -10.00 23.86
CA THR A 148 5.63 -8.76 23.11
C THR A 148 4.42 -8.27 22.29
N THR A 149 3.41 -9.10 22.03
CA THR A 149 2.21 -8.69 21.27
C THR A 149 1.29 -7.76 22.05
N PHE A 150 1.38 -7.74 23.39
CA PHE A 150 0.55 -6.90 24.25
C PHE A 150 1.02 -5.44 24.32
N THR A 151 2.27 -5.17 23.95
CA THR A 151 2.83 -3.81 23.95
C THR A 151 3.16 -3.28 22.55
N LYS A 152 3.38 -4.16 21.56
CA LYS A 152 3.61 -3.77 20.16
C LYS A 152 2.31 -3.80 19.35
N THR A 153 1.69 -2.64 19.22
CA THR A 153 0.47 -2.38 18.44
C THR A 153 0.64 -2.44 16.90
N ASN A 154 1.86 -2.56 16.38
CA ASN A 154 2.13 -2.44 14.94
C ASN A 154 1.46 -3.54 14.09
N LEU A 155 1.40 -4.78 14.58
CA LEU A 155 0.70 -5.89 13.88
C LEU A 155 -0.81 -5.85 14.12
N THR A 156 -1.24 -5.22 15.22
CA THR A 156 -2.64 -5.15 15.65
C THR A 156 -3.48 -4.20 14.79
N CYS A 157 -2.86 -3.33 13.99
CA CYS A 157 -3.57 -2.44 13.07
C CYS A 157 -3.99 -3.14 11.76
N LEU A 158 -3.17 -4.09 11.27
CA LEU A 158 -3.40 -4.78 10.01
C LEU A 158 -4.40 -5.94 10.16
N SER A 159 -4.37 -6.67 11.28
CA SER A 159 -5.26 -7.82 11.47
C SER A 159 -6.75 -7.50 11.44
N PRO A 160 -7.26 -6.39 12.03
CA PRO A 160 -8.67 -6.03 11.93
C PRO A 160 -9.04 -5.54 10.53
N GLN A 161 -8.10 -4.94 9.80
CA GLN A 161 -8.33 -4.45 8.44
C GLN A 161 -8.45 -5.61 7.44
N GLU A 162 -7.62 -6.64 7.58
CA GLU A 162 -7.71 -7.88 6.79
C GLU A 162 -9.01 -8.65 7.08
N GLN A 163 -9.39 -8.76 8.36
CA GLN A 163 -10.66 -9.38 8.77
C GLN A 163 -11.88 -8.63 8.20
N LYS A 164 -11.89 -7.30 8.27
CA LYS A 164 -12.97 -6.49 7.69
C LYS A 164 -13.05 -6.65 6.17
N HIS A 165 -11.91 -6.71 5.48
CA HIS A 165 -11.85 -6.95 4.04
C HIS A 165 -12.26 -8.35 3.60
N THR A 166 -12.21 -9.36 4.47
CA THR A 166 -12.71 -10.72 4.17
C THR A 166 -14.20 -10.86 4.49
N GLU A 167 -14.68 -10.16 5.52
CA GLU A 167 -16.09 -10.14 5.93
C GLU A 167 -16.99 -9.35 4.97
N ASP A 168 -16.53 -8.21 4.43
CA ASP A 168 -17.32 -7.38 3.51
C ASP A 168 -17.71 -8.09 2.19
N PRO A 169 -16.78 -8.69 1.41
CA PRO A 169 -17.13 -9.36 0.16
C PRO A 169 -17.99 -10.60 0.40
N THR A 170 -17.77 -11.33 1.50
CA THR A 170 -18.60 -12.49 1.83
C THR A 170 -20.02 -12.08 2.23
N ARG A 171 -20.19 -10.94 2.91
CA ARG A 171 -21.50 -10.36 3.23
C ARG A 171 -22.23 -9.88 1.97
N GLU A 172 -21.52 -9.23 1.04
CA GLU A 172 -22.08 -8.79 -0.24
C GLU A 172 -22.50 -9.96 -1.13
N VAL A 173 -21.67 -11.00 -1.27
CA VAL A 173 -22.01 -12.21 -2.04
C VAL A 173 -23.26 -12.91 -1.47
N LYS A 174 -23.38 -12.98 -0.14
CA LYS A 174 -24.57 -13.55 0.52
C LYS A 174 -25.83 -12.71 0.26
N LYS A 175 -25.73 -11.38 0.27
CA LYS A 175 -26.86 -10.48 -0.07
C LYS A 175 -27.33 -10.68 -1.51
N VAL A 176 -26.39 -10.70 -2.47
CA VAL A 176 -26.68 -10.91 -3.89
C VAL A 176 -27.34 -12.27 -4.11
N ARG A 177 -26.82 -13.33 -3.48
CA ARG A 177 -27.41 -14.68 -3.57
C ARG A 177 -28.83 -14.73 -3.00
N LYS A 178 -29.09 -14.08 -1.87
CA LYS A 178 -30.44 -14.01 -1.27
C LYS A 178 -31.42 -13.21 -2.13
N ALA A 179 -30.97 -12.11 -2.75
CA ALA A 179 -31.78 -11.33 -3.69
C ALA A 179 -32.13 -12.14 -4.96
N ARG A 180 -31.16 -12.89 -5.50
CA ARG A 180 -31.36 -13.80 -6.62
C ARG A 180 -32.36 -14.91 -6.30
N ASN A 181 -32.25 -15.53 -5.12
CA ASN A 181 -33.16 -16.60 -4.70
C ASN A 181 -34.60 -16.11 -4.54
N ARG A 182 -34.79 -14.95 -3.88
CA ARG A 182 -36.11 -14.31 -3.81
C ARG A 182 -36.67 -14.05 -5.21
N ARG A 183 -35.89 -13.49 -6.13
CA ARG A 183 -36.35 -13.25 -7.50
C ARG A 183 -36.80 -14.52 -8.22
N GLN A 184 -36.13 -15.66 -7.98
CA GLN A 184 -36.55 -16.95 -8.50
C GLN A 184 -37.87 -17.44 -7.89
N GLU A 185 -38.05 -17.28 -6.56
CA GLU A 185 -39.31 -17.59 -5.87
C GLU A 185 -40.47 -16.73 -6.42
N TRP A 186 -40.28 -15.42 -6.58
CA TRP A 186 -41.27 -14.51 -7.17
C TRP A 186 -41.62 -14.89 -8.62
N ASN A 187 -40.62 -15.26 -9.43
CA ASN A 187 -40.85 -15.75 -10.78
C ASN A 187 -41.67 -17.05 -10.78
N MET A 188 -41.36 -18.00 -9.89
CA MET A 188 -42.11 -19.25 -9.76
C MET A 188 -43.57 -19.01 -9.33
N MET A 189 -43.81 -18.09 -8.39
CA MET A 189 -45.16 -17.68 -7.98
C MET A 189 -45.92 -16.94 -9.09
N ALA A 190 -45.21 -16.23 -9.98
CA ALA A 190 -45.83 -15.61 -11.16
C ALA A 190 -46.28 -16.70 -12.16
N TYR A 191 -45.44 -17.71 -12.43
CA TYR A 191 -45.82 -18.86 -13.25
C TYR A 191 -46.98 -19.67 -12.66
N ASP A 192 -47.04 -19.83 -11.34
CA ASP A 192 -48.13 -20.56 -10.67
C ASP A 192 -49.47 -19.78 -10.69
N LYS A 193 -49.42 -18.45 -10.77
CA LYS A 193 -50.60 -17.60 -11.01
C LYS A 193 -51.14 -17.71 -12.43
N GLU A 194 -50.30 -18.05 -13.41
CA GLU A 194 -50.73 -18.26 -14.80
C GLU A 194 -51.55 -19.56 -14.96
N PHE A 195 -51.54 -20.46 -13.97
CA PHE A 195 -52.25 -21.75 -13.99
C PHE A 195 -53.41 -21.88 -12.99
N ARG A 196 -53.88 -20.79 -12.37
CA ARG A 196 -55.13 -20.82 -11.58
C ARG A 196 -56.35 -20.77 -12.53
N PRO A 197 -57.19 -21.81 -12.63
CA PRO A 197 -58.46 -21.70 -13.34
C PRO A 197 -59.37 -20.75 -12.55
N ASP A 198 -59.85 -19.74 -13.26
CA ASP A 198 -60.79 -18.72 -12.83
C ASP A 198 -62.00 -19.37 -12.15
N THR A 199 -62.02 -19.41 -10.82
CA THR A 199 -63.11 -20.00 -10.04
C THR A 199 -64.24 -18.97 -9.97
N ARG A 200 -64.93 -18.81 -11.10
CA ARG A 200 -66.25 -18.18 -11.11
C ARG A 200 -67.22 -19.12 -10.39
N LEU A 201 -68.02 -18.54 -9.50
CA LEU A 201 -69.48 -18.72 -9.34
C LEU A 201 -69.90 -18.72 -7.86
N THR A 202 -70.46 -17.60 -7.41
CA THR A 202 -71.70 -17.59 -6.62
C THR A 202 -72.62 -16.49 -7.18
N PRO A 203 -73.95 -16.67 -7.20
CA PRO A 203 -74.88 -15.79 -7.93
C PRO A 203 -75.44 -14.62 -7.08
N SER A 204 -75.66 -13.50 -7.77
CA SER A 204 -76.49 -12.28 -7.53
C SER A 204 -77.43 -12.25 -6.30
N PRO A 205 -77.66 -11.10 -5.61
CA PRO A 205 -78.47 -10.01 -6.20
C PRO A 205 -78.16 -8.59 -5.69
N TYR A 206 -78.05 -7.61 -6.60
CA TYR A 206 -78.81 -6.34 -6.55
C TYR A 206 -78.33 -5.47 -7.72
N HIS A 207 -79.17 -5.43 -8.74
CA HIS A 207 -79.15 -4.42 -9.78
C HIS A 207 -79.58 -3.10 -9.14
N GLY A 208 -78.78 -2.04 -9.26
CA GLY A 208 -79.15 -0.69 -8.84
C GLY A 208 -78.23 0.30 -9.52
N MET A 209 -78.54 0.67 -10.77
CA MET A 209 -78.89 2.05 -11.16
C MET A 209 -77.72 3.03 -11.21
N SER A 210 -77.46 3.54 -12.43
CA SER A 210 -77.13 4.94 -12.79
C SER A 210 -75.89 5.58 -12.13
N SER A 211 -75.16 6.52 -12.68
CA SER A 211 -75.36 7.48 -13.75
C SER A 211 -74.00 8.04 -14.15
N GLU A 212 -73.96 8.52 -15.39
CA GLU A 212 -73.11 9.52 -16.05
C GLU A 212 -72.07 10.37 -15.27
N GLY A 213 -71.07 10.82 -16.04
CA GLY A 213 -70.42 12.12 -15.86
C GLY A 213 -68.94 12.01 -15.53
N SER A 214 -68.03 11.89 -16.51
CA SER A 214 -67.51 13.00 -17.33
C SER A 214 -66.93 14.14 -16.48
N LEU A 215 -65.62 14.36 -16.58
CA LEU A 215 -64.95 15.59 -17.05
C LEU A 215 -63.56 15.77 -16.40
N SER A 216 -62.53 15.57 -17.22
CA SER A 216 -61.30 16.40 -17.24
C SER A 216 -61.67 17.89 -17.48
N PRO A 217 -60.80 18.92 -17.29
CA PRO A 217 -59.34 18.86 -17.45
C PRO A 217 -58.46 19.81 -16.59
N ASP A 218 -57.16 19.58 -16.74
CA ASP A 218 -56.01 20.51 -16.77
C ASP A 218 -55.85 21.60 -15.70
N ARG A 219 -54.84 21.41 -14.84
CA ARG A 219 -53.54 22.10 -15.01
C ARG A 219 -52.41 21.43 -14.24
#